data_AF-A0A7W8E244-F1
#
_entry.id   AF-A0A7W8E244-F1
#
_cell.length_a   1.000
_cell.length_b   1.000
_cell.length_c   1.000
_cell.angle_alpha   90.00
_cell.angle_beta   90.00
_cell.angle_gamma   90.00
#
_symmetry.space_group_name_H-M   'P 1'
#
loop_
_entity.id
_entity.type
_entity.pdbx_description
1 polymer ?
#
loop_
_entity_poly.entity_id
_entity_poly.type
_entity_poly.pdbx_seq_one_letter_code
_entity_poly.pdbx_strand_id
1 'polypeptide(L)'
;MITLGLGKILPMRREPPPSRAETLAKTLSEAVERLKLPSEALQSLSEAAAWCLNRSLPQNNFRSSELDPSAFLKVPSFDELGIGLWLERERESYQLAVDAINVNRSTLVRDTNIELADPALLGSKGRLLLYEPLETVTDGASEASSRGFFDIEDAPPWDTWFLYSSGSIVCWVPEAMVEIAQEGIDANPVDCIHWCNWRKL
;
A
#
# COMPACT_ATOMS: atom_id res chain seq x y z
N MET A 1 70.46 32.50 -12.50
CA MET A 1 69.31 33.40 -12.68
C MET A 1 68.17 32.54 -13.22
N ILE A 2 67.26 32.07 -12.35
CA ILE A 2 66.12 31.22 -12.73
C ILE A 2 64.88 31.85 -12.10
N THR A 3 63.97 32.33 -12.94
CA THR A 3 62.69 32.95 -12.57
C THR A 3 61.61 31.87 -12.56
N LEU A 4 61.07 31.54 -11.38
CA LEU A 4 59.90 30.65 -11.23
C LEU A 4 58.61 31.49 -11.26
N GLY A 5 57.76 31.24 -12.24
CA GLY A 5 56.46 31.89 -12.41
C GLY A 5 55.41 31.35 -11.45
N LEU A 6 54.71 32.27 -10.76
CA LEU A 6 53.56 31.99 -9.92
C LEU A 6 52.30 31.83 -10.78
N GLY A 7 51.78 30.60 -10.87
CA GLY A 7 50.50 30.30 -11.49
C GLY A 7 49.33 30.79 -10.61
N LYS A 8 48.42 31.56 -11.19
CA LYS A 8 47.16 31.98 -10.56
C LYS A 8 46.21 30.78 -10.42
N ILE A 9 45.84 30.46 -9.19
CA ILE A 9 44.80 29.47 -8.88
C ILE A 9 43.44 30.16 -9.00
N LEU A 10 42.61 29.72 -9.95
CA LEU A 10 41.22 30.13 -10.08
C LEU A 10 40.38 29.51 -8.93
N PRO A 11 39.47 30.25 -8.29
CA PRO A 11 38.64 29.71 -7.23
C PRO A 11 37.61 28.74 -7.82
N MET A 12 37.63 27.48 -7.35
CA MET A 12 36.57 26.52 -7.62
C MET A 12 35.26 27.03 -7.03
N ARG A 13 34.27 27.30 -7.89
CA ARG A 13 32.88 27.45 -7.45
C ARG A 13 32.43 26.10 -6.92
N ARG A 14 32.11 26.03 -5.62
CA ARG A 14 31.40 24.90 -5.04
C ARG A 14 29.92 25.05 -5.38
N GLU A 15 29.35 24.04 -6.01
CA GLU A 15 27.90 23.99 -6.19
C GLU A 15 27.20 23.92 -4.83
N PRO A 16 26.05 24.60 -4.67
CA PRO A 16 25.27 24.51 -3.44
C PRO A 16 24.76 23.08 -3.22
N PRO A 17 24.70 22.61 -1.97
CA PRO A 17 24.18 21.28 -1.67
C PRO A 17 22.71 21.17 -2.09
N PRO A 18 22.26 19.98 -2.55
CA PRO A 18 20.88 19.76 -2.92
C PRO A 18 19.95 20.04 -1.74
N SER A 19 18.78 20.59 -2.03
CA SER A 19 17.77 20.85 -1.02
C SER A 19 17.29 19.55 -0.37
N ARG A 20 16.71 19.66 0.84
CA ARG A 20 16.11 18.53 1.55
C ARG A 20 15.01 17.84 0.72
N ALA A 21 14.26 18.61 -0.07
CA ALA A 21 13.22 18.09 -0.96
C ALA A 21 13.82 17.28 -2.12
N GLU A 22 14.88 17.77 -2.76
CA GLU A 22 15.59 17.04 -3.83
C GLU A 22 16.28 15.77 -3.30
N THR A 23 16.82 15.82 -2.07
CA THR A 23 17.42 14.66 -1.42
C THR A 23 16.37 13.59 -1.11
N LEU A 24 15.19 13.99 -0.62
CA LEU A 24 14.08 13.08 -0.36
C LEU A 24 13.51 12.49 -1.66
N ALA A 25 13.27 13.31 -2.68
CA ALA A 25 12.78 12.86 -3.98
C ALA A 25 13.75 11.87 -4.64
N LYS A 26 15.07 12.11 -4.57
CA LYS A 26 16.10 11.19 -5.06
C LYS A 26 16.14 9.89 -4.25
N THR A 27 16.05 9.98 -2.92
CA THR A 27 16.05 8.79 -2.04
C THR A 27 14.81 7.94 -2.24
N LEU A 28 13.66 8.56 -2.51
CA LEU A 28 12.42 7.87 -2.79
C LEU A 28 12.39 7.28 -4.21
N SER A 29 12.88 8.00 -5.22
CA SER A 29 13.06 7.49 -6.58
C SER A 29 14.00 6.28 -6.59
N GLU A 30 15.13 6.34 -5.87
CA GLU A 30 16.04 5.20 -5.68
C GLU A 30 15.43 4.08 -4.83
N ALA A 31 14.48 4.37 -3.94
CA ALA A 31 13.75 3.35 -3.18
C ALA A 31 12.67 2.66 -4.03
N VAL A 32 12.01 3.39 -4.92
CA VAL A 32 11.05 2.86 -5.89
C VAL A 32 11.75 2.02 -6.96
N GLU A 33 12.94 2.42 -7.43
CA GLU A 33 13.77 1.57 -8.30
C GLU A 33 14.29 0.31 -7.58
N ARG A 34 14.31 0.29 -6.24
CA ARG A 34 14.73 -0.86 -5.43
C ARG A 34 13.58 -1.77 -4.99
N LEU A 35 12.35 -1.27 -4.98
CA LEU A 35 11.15 -2.11 -4.88
C LEU A 35 11.22 -3.04 -6.09
N LYS A 36 11.52 -4.33 -5.88
CA LYS A 36 11.52 -5.33 -6.96
C LYS A 36 10.09 -5.71 -7.34
N LEU A 37 9.16 -4.77 -7.24
CA LEU A 37 7.79 -4.94 -7.62
C LEU A 37 7.71 -4.91 -9.16
N PRO A 38 6.93 -5.82 -9.77
CA PRO A 38 6.58 -5.72 -11.18
C PRO A 38 5.96 -4.35 -11.47
N SER A 39 6.12 -3.85 -12.70
CA SER A 39 5.56 -2.56 -13.14
C SER A 39 4.06 -2.44 -12.87
N GLU A 40 3.36 -3.56 -13.00
CA GLU A 40 1.93 -3.70 -12.76
C GLU A 40 1.59 -3.39 -11.29
N ALA A 41 2.39 -3.90 -10.35
CA ALA A 41 2.17 -3.66 -8.92
C ALA A 41 2.46 -2.20 -8.53
N LEU A 42 3.46 -1.55 -9.16
CA LEU A 42 3.70 -0.12 -8.96
C LEU A 42 2.55 0.73 -9.52
N GLN A 43 2.00 0.35 -10.67
CA GLN A 43 0.81 1.01 -11.22
C GLN A 43 -0.40 0.85 -10.28
N SER A 44 -0.70 -0.39 -9.85
CA SER A 44 -1.82 -0.65 -8.94
C SER A 44 -1.66 0.10 -7.61
N LEU A 45 -0.44 0.23 -7.10
CA LEU A 45 -0.14 1.04 -5.93
C LEU A 45 -0.44 2.54 -6.17
N SER A 46 0.04 3.11 -7.28
CA SER A 46 -0.23 4.51 -7.64
C SER A 46 -1.72 4.78 -7.82
N GLU A 47 -2.46 3.84 -8.43
CA GLU A 47 -3.91 3.92 -8.60
C GLU A 47 -4.63 3.80 -7.26
N ALA A 48 -4.26 2.85 -6.38
CA ALA A 48 -4.83 2.71 -5.03
C ALA A 48 -4.65 3.99 -4.22
N ALA A 49 -3.46 4.58 -4.28
CA ALA A 49 -3.17 5.83 -3.59
C ALA A 49 -3.95 7.01 -4.17
N ALA A 50 -3.97 7.16 -5.49
CA ALA A 50 -4.73 8.21 -6.15
C ALA A 50 -6.23 8.10 -5.85
N TRP A 51 -6.78 6.88 -5.89
CA TRP A 51 -8.16 6.58 -5.55
C TRP A 51 -8.47 7.00 -4.11
N CYS A 52 -7.69 6.54 -3.13
CA CYS A 52 -7.90 6.88 -1.73
C CYS A 52 -7.76 8.37 -1.45
N LEU A 53 -6.77 9.05 -2.05
CA LEU A 53 -6.54 10.49 -1.83
C LEU A 53 -7.62 11.39 -2.43
N ASN A 54 -8.31 10.94 -3.49
CA ASN A 54 -9.37 11.72 -4.14
C ASN A 54 -10.74 11.51 -3.50
N ARG A 55 -10.90 10.54 -2.58
CA ARG A 55 -12.15 10.36 -1.84
C ARG A 55 -12.20 11.29 -0.63
N SER A 56 -13.33 11.97 -0.46
CA SER A 56 -13.59 12.76 0.75
C SER A 56 -13.80 11.82 1.94
N LEU A 57 -12.86 11.85 2.89
CA LEU A 57 -13.08 11.22 4.19
C LEU A 57 -14.32 11.82 4.88
N PRO A 58 -15.23 11.02 5.47
CA PRO A 58 -15.17 9.58 5.75
C PRO A 58 -16.27 8.79 5.01
N GLN A 59 -16.53 9.06 3.73
CA GLN A 59 -17.58 8.28 3.05
C GLN A 59 -17.16 6.80 2.95
N ASN A 60 -17.85 5.95 3.71
CA ASN A 60 -17.76 4.49 3.73
C ASN A 60 -16.42 3.88 4.20
N ASN A 61 -15.61 4.55 5.02
CA ASN A 61 -14.35 3.98 5.56
C ASN A 61 -13.46 3.29 4.50
N PHE A 62 -13.31 3.89 3.29
CA PHE A 62 -12.55 3.29 2.18
C PHE A 62 -13.06 1.92 1.70
N ARG A 63 -14.36 1.69 1.82
CA ARG A 63 -15.06 0.51 1.31
C ARG A 63 -16.05 0.94 0.24
N SER A 64 -15.51 1.33 -0.93
CA SER A 64 -16.35 1.79 -2.04
C SER A 64 -17.11 0.61 -2.66
N SER A 65 -18.38 0.83 -3.01
CA SER A 65 -19.21 -0.21 -3.65
C SER A 65 -18.69 -0.61 -5.02
N GLU A 66 -17.98 0.30 -5.69
CA GLU A 66 -17.40 0.13 -7.02
C GLU A 66 -16.23 -0.87 -7.02
N LEU A 67 -15.59 -1.06 -5.86
CA LEU A 67 -14.47 -1.97 -5.65
C LEU A 67 -14.82 -3.13 -4.70
N ASP A 68 -16.09 -3.38 -4.42
CA ASP A 68 -16.52 -4.44 -3.49
C ASP A 68 -16.08 -5.84 -3.98
N PRO A 69 -15.22 -6.57 -3.22
CA PRO A 69 -14.74 -7.89 -3.60
C PRO A 69 -15.68 -9.04 -3.18
N SER A 70 -16.83 -8.76 -2.54
CA SER A 70 -17.68 -9.76 -1.90
C SER A 70 -18.17 -10.88 -2.82
N ALA A 71 -18.21 -10.66 -4.14
CA ALA A 71 -18.55 -11.70 -5.11
C ALA A 71 -17.47 -12.80 -5.21
N PHE A 72 -16.20 -12.45 -4.97
CA PHE A 72 -15.06 -13.36 -5.09
C PHE A 72 -14.78 -14.10 -3.79
N LEU A 73 -14.98 -13.45 -2.64
CA LEU A 73 -14.66 -13.99 -1.30
C LEU A 73 -15.69 -15.00 -0.77
N LYS A 74 -16.63 -15.47 -1.60
CA LYS A 74 -17.62 -16.47 -1.21
C LYS A 74 -17.08 -17.88 -1.41
N VAL A 75 -16.30 -18.36 -0.44
CA VAL A 75 -15.80 -19.73 -0.42
C VAL A 75 -16.71 -20.60 0.47
N PRO A 76 -17.09 -21.82 0.03
CA PRO A 76 -17.82 -22.76 0.89
C PRO A 76 -17.03 -23.11 2.16
N SER A 77 -17.74 -23.45 3.24
CA SER A 77 -17.10 -23.73 4.53
C SER A 77 -16.13 -24.91 4.48
N PHE A 78 -15.15 -24.95 5.41
CA PHE A 78 -14.21 -26.07 5.48
C PHE A 78 -14.91 -27.40 5.82
N ASP A 79 -16.08 -27.38 6.47
CA ASP A 79 -16.89 -28.58 6.74
C ASP A 79 -17.38 -29.25 5.45
N GLU A 80 -17.60 -28.46 4.39
CA GLU A 80 -18.07 -28.94 3.10
C GLU A 80 -16.93 -29.45 2.20
N LEU A 81 -15.76 -28.79 2.25
CA LEU A 81 -14.65 -29.02 1.32
C LEU A 81 -13.49 -29.82 1.90
N GLY A 82 -13.38 -29.86 3.22
CA GLY A 82 -12.16 -30.23 3.92
C GLY A 82 -11.12 -29.10 3.93
N ILE A 83 -10.29 -29.08 4.97
CA ILE A 83 -9.36 -27.97 5.27
C ILE A 83 -8.38 -27.65 4.13
N GLY A 84 -7.85 -28.67 3.44
CA GLY A 84 -6.84 -28.46 2.39
C GLY A 84 -7.42 -27.74 1.16
N LEU A 85 -8.58 -28.19 0.68
CA LEU A 85 -9.25 -27.59 -0.47
C LEU A 85 -9.83 -26.21 -0.12
N TRP A 86 -10.33 -26.04 1.11
CA TRP A 86 -10.77 -24.75 1.60
C TRP A 86 -9.63 -23.72 1.57
N LEU A 87 -8.46 -24.04 2.13
CA LEU A 87 -7.29 -23.15 2.10
C LEU A 87 -6.86 -22.77 0.68
N GLU A 88 -6.88 -23.72 -0.25
CA GLU A 88 -6.54 -23.46 -1.66
C GLU A 88 -7.51 -22.46 -2.29
N ARG A 89 -8.82 -22.67 -2.10
CA ARG A 89 -9.87 -21.80 -2.65
C ARG A 89 -9.90 -20.43 -2.01
N GLU A 90 -9.65 -20.33 -0.71
CA GLU A 90 -9.49 -19.03 -0.03
C GLU A 90 -8.36 -18.23 -0.66
N ARG A 91 -7.18 -18.84 -0.85
CA ARG A 91 -6.04 -18.15 -1.48
C ARG A 91 -6.35 -17.70 -2.90
N GLU A 92 -7.02 -18.55 -3.68
CA GLU A 92 -7.47 -18.21 -5.03
C GLU A 92 -8.47 -17.05 -5.00
N SER A 93 -9.42 -17.06 -4.05
CA SER A 93 -10.45 -16.02 -3.92
C SER A 93 -9.86 -14.64 -3.63
N TYR A 94 -8.85 -14.55 -2.77
CA TYR A 94 -8.16 -13.29 -2.47
C TYR A 94 -7.34 -12.78 -3.66
N GLN A 95 -6.68 -13.68 -4.40
CA GLN A 95 -6.00 -13.30 -5.64
C GLN A 95 -7.01 -12.71 -6.63
N LEU A 96 -8.12 -13.40 -6.88
CA LEU A 96 -9.17 -12.93 -7.80
C LEU A 96 -9.81 -11.61 -7.34
N ALA A 97 -10.04 -11.45 -6.04
CA ALA A 97 -10.57 -10.23 -5.45
C ALA A 97 -9.64 -9.03 -5.71
N VAL A 98 -8.34 -9.16 -5.42
CA VAL A 98 -7.37 -8.08 -5.64
C VAL A 98 -7.21 -7.77 -7.13
N ASP A 99 -7.19 -8.79 -7.99
CA ASP A 99 -7.13 -8.58 -9.44
C ASP A 99 -8.35 -7.82 -9.96
N ALA A 100 -9.56 -8.20 -9.51
CA ALA A 100 -10.80 -7.52 -9.89
C ALA A 100 -10.84 -6.07 -9.38
N ILE A 101 -10.42 -5.83 -8.13
CA ILE A 101 -10.28 -4.48 -7.56
C ILE A 101 -9.35 -3.62 -8.43
N ASN A 102 -8.18 -4.15 -8.79
CA ASN A 102 -7.20 -3.41 -9.59
C ASN A 102 -7.74 -3.08 -10.99
N VAL A 103 -8.40 -4.03 -11.66
CA VAL A 103 -9.02 -3.81 -12.98
C VAL A 103 -10.12 -2.74 -12.91
N ASN A 104 -11.01 -2.83 -11.92
CA ASN A 104 -12.09 -1.86 -11.74
C ASN A 104 -11.54 -0.48 -11.40
N ARG A 105 -10.57 -0.41 -10.47
CA ARG A 105 -9.94 0.85 -10.06
C ARG A 105 -9.23 1.53 -11.23
N SER A 106 -8.44 0.80 -12.01
CA SER A 106 -7.75 1.35 -13.19
C SER A 106 -8.73 1.95 -14.19
N THR A 107 -9.86 1.26 -14.42
CA THR A 107 -10.94 1.77 -15.28
C THR A 107 -11.54 3.05 -14.73
N LEU A 108 -11.91 3.08 -13.44
CA LEU A 108 -12.51 4.24 -12.80
C LEU A 108 -11.56 5.45 -12.77
N VAL A 109 -10.29 5.24 -12.43
CA VAL A 109 -9.27 6.28 -12.40
C VAL A 109 -9.10 6.92 -13.79
N ARG A 110 -9.06 6.10 -14.85
CA ARG A 110 -9.01 6.59 -16.23
C ARG A 110 -10.28 7.35 -16.61
N ASP A 111 -11.45 6.79 -16.34
CA ASP A 111 -12.73 7.34 -16.78
C ASP A 111 -13.10 8.64 -16.05
N THR A 112 -12.62 8.81 -14.80
CA THR A 112 -12.79 10.03 -13.99
C THR A 112 -11.64 11.03 -14.13
N ASN A 113 -10.61 10.70 -14.92
CA ASN A 113 -9.41 11.52 -15.11
C ASN A 113 -8.74 11.91 -13.78
N ILE A 114 -8.68 10.96 -12.84
CA ILE A 114 -7.93 11.11 -11.59
C ILE A 114 -6.44 11.10 -11.92
N GLU A 115 -5.71 12.10 -11.43
CA GLU A 115 -4.26 12.16 -11.57
C GLU A 115 -3.59 11.06 -10.75
N LEU A 116 -2.76 10.24 -11.40
CA LEU A 116 -2.01 9.19 -10.72
C LEU A 116 -0.99 9.79 -9.76
N ALA A 117 -0.87 9.20 -8.59
CA ALA A 117 0.12 9.59 -7.62
C ALA A 117 1.50 9.08 -8.05
N ASP A 118 2.51 9.96 -8.05
CA ASP A 118 3.91 9.56 -8.26
C ASP A 118 4.34 8.53 -7.20
N PRO A 119 4.74 7.30 -7.57
CA PRO A 119 5.25 6.30 -6.65
C PRO A 119 6.34 6.83 -5.70
N ALA A 120 7.20 7.72 -6.20
CA ALA A 120 8.29 8.30 -5.42
C ALA A 120 7.79 9.23 -4.31
N LEU A 121 6.54 9.68 -4.33
CA LEU A 121 5.99 10.53 -3.28
C LEU A 121 5.09 9.76 -2.30
N LEU A 122 4.73 8.52 -2.60
CA LEU A 122 3.75 7.75 -1.84
C LEU A 122 4.17 7.47 -0.41
N GLY A 123 5.45 7.23 -0.16
CA GLY A 123 5.96 7.01 1.20
C GLY A 123 5.85 8.23 2.13
N SER A 124 5.60 9.43 1.59
CA SER A 124 5.33 10.65 2.37
C SER A 124 3.84 10.96 2.56
N LYS A 125 2.98 10.22 1.86
CA LYS A 125 1.51 10.41 1.87
C LYS A 125 0.77 9.23 2.48
N GLY A 126 1.48 8.18 2.87
CA GLY A 126 0.92 6.96 3.44
C GLY A 126 1.97 5.90 3.72
N ARG A 127 1.50 4.75 4.20
CA ARG A 127 2.33 3.61 4.61
C ARG A 127 1.81 2.32 4.01
N LEU A 128 2.71 1.37 3.78
CA LEU A 128 2.32 0.03 3.34
C LEU A 128 1.95 -0.82 4.54
N LEU A 129 0.86 -1.55 4.40
CA LEU A 129 0.35 -2.50 5.37
C LEU A 129 0.31 -3.89 4.72
N LEU A 130 0.62 -4.92 5.48
CA LEU A 130 0.48 -6.32 5.11
C LEU A 130 -0.60 -6.94 5.99
N TYR A 131 -1.53 -7.66 5.36
CA TYR A 131 -2.63 -8.37 6.02
C TYR A 131 -2.63 -9.83 5.58
N GLU A 132 -2.70 -10.75 6.53
CA GLU A 132 -2.69 -12.21 6.30
C GLU A 132 -4.09 -12.79 6.55
N PRO A 133 -4.98 -12.83 5.54
CA PRO A 133 -6.39 -13.17 5.74
C PRO A 133 -6.66 -14.59 6.27
N LEU A 134 -5.70 -15.50 6.13
CA LEU A 134 -5.84 -16.88 6.61
C LEU A 134 -5.39 -17.05 8.07
N GLU A 135 -4.78 -16.02 8.66
CA GLU A 135 -4.31 -16.01 10.05
C GLU A 135 -5.22 -15.15 10.95
N THR A 136 -6.43 -14.79 10.46
CA THR A 136 -7.40 -13.94 11.16
C THR A 136 -8.35 -14.72 12.07
N VAL A 137 -9.01 -14.02 13.00
CA VAL A 137 -10.13 -14.52 13.81
C VAL A 137 -11.25 -13.50 13.88
N THR A 138 -12.50 -13.98 13.93
CA THR A 138 -13.69 -13.11 13.96
C THR A 138 -14.02 -12.66 15.40
N ASP A 139 -13.29 -11.70 15.95
CA ASP A 139 -13.53 -11.17 17.30
C ASP A 139 -13.89 -9.67 17.36
N GLY A 140 -13.64 -8.92 16.28
CA GLY A 140 -13.92 -7.48 16.19
C GLY A 140 -13.01 -6.57 17.03
N ALA A 141 -11.90 -7.08 17.57
CA ALA A 141 -10.98 -6.28 18.40
C ALA A 141 -10.32 -5.14 17.61
N SER A 142 -9.83 -5.45 16.40
CA SER A 142 -9.23 -4.47 15.50
C SER A 142 -10.26 -3.48 14.95
N GLU A 143 -11.47 -3.95 14.63
CA GLU A 143 -12.59 -3.10 14.19
C GLU A 143 -12.93 -2.05 15.25
N ALA A 144 -13.17 -2.50 16.48
CA ALA A 144 -13.58 -1.63 17.58
C ALA A 144 -12.49 -0.58 17.89
N SER A 145 -11.23 -1.00 17.94
CA SER A 145 -10.11 -0.11 18.27
C SER A 145 -9.78 0.87 17.16
N SER A 146 -9.91 0.44 15.90
CA SER A 146 -9.66 1.27 14.71
C SER A 146 -10.90 2.02 14.21
N ARG A 147 -11.98 2.10 14.99
CA ARG A 147 -13.22 2.82 14.63
C ARG A 147 -13.77 2.40 13.25
N GLY A 148 -13.66 1.11 12.92
CA GLY A 148 -14.14 0.54 11.66
C GLY A 148 -13.22 0.76 10.46
N PHE A 149 -11.94 1.11 10.67
CA PHE A 149 -10.95 1.03 9.60
C PHE A 149 -10.72 -0.43 9.20
N PHE A 150 -10.39 -1.30 10.15
CA PHE A 150 -10.52 -2.75 9.97
C PHE A 150 -11.98 -3.18 10.18
N ASP A 151 -12.38 -4.29 9.59
CA ASP A 151 -13.67 -4.92 9.88
C ASP A 151 -13.55 -6.04 10.91
N ILE A 152 -14.65 -6.76 11.11
CA ILE A 152 -14.76 -7.83 12.10
C ILE A 152 -13.81 -9.01 11.86
N GLU A 153 -13.27 -9.16 10.64
CA GLU A 153 -12.28 -10.18 10.27
C GLU A 153 -10.87 -9.59 10.14
N ASP A 154 -10.60 -8.45 10.78
CA ASP A 154 -9.32 -7.75 10.73
C ASP A 154 -8.96 -7.20 9.34
N ALA A 155 -9.86 -7.27 8.35
CA ALA A 155 -9.51 -6.90 6.99
C ALA A 155 -9.46 -5.37 6.84
N PRO A 156 -8.37 -4.81 6.27
CA PRO A 156 -8.30 -3.39 5.96
C PRO A 156 -9.30 -3.05 4.84
N PRO A 157 -9.65 -1.78 4.65
CA PRO A 157 -10.59 -1.38 3.61
C PRO A 157 -10.12 -1.78 2.20
N TRP A 158 -10.99 -2.40 1.40
CA TRP A 158 -10.61 -2.93 0.07
C TRP A 158 -10.19 -1.86 -0.95
N ASP A 159 -10.56 -0.59 -0.77
CA ASP A 159 -10.04 0.48 -1.61
C ASP A 159 -8.50 0.62 -1.49
N THR A 160 -7.91 0.16 -0.38
CA THR A 160 -6.46 0.23 -0.12
C THR A 160 -5.66 -0.94 -0.70
N TRP A 161 -6.31 -2.04 -1.11
CA TRP A 161 -5.65 -3.25 -1.56
C TRP A 161 -5.08 -3.08 -2.97
N PHE A 162 -3.84 -3.50 -3.21
CA PHE A 162 -3.24 -3.40 -4.56
C PHE A 162 -2.42 -4.61 -4.99
N LEU A 163 -2.05 -5.51 -4.08
CA LEU A 163 -1.27 -6.71 -4.40
C LEU A 163 -1.66 -7.84 -3.46
N TYR A 164 -1.85 -9.04 -4.00
CA TYR A 164 -1.86 -10.27 -3.23
C TYR A 164 -0.59 -11.06 -3.55
N SER A 165 0.15 -11.47 -2.53
CA SER A 165 1.41 -12.19 -2.72
C SER A 165 1.71 -13.05 -1.50
N SER A 166 2.14 -14.28 -1.73
CA SER A 166 2.56 -15.21 -0.67
C SER A 166 1.53 -15.43 0.45
N GLY A 167 0.24 -15.28 0.17
CA GLY A 167 -0.83 -15.45 1.17
C GLY A 167 -1.23 -14.16 1.89
N SER A 168 -0.66 -13.02 1.53
CA SER A 168 -0.91 -11.73 2.17
C SER A 168 -1.41 -10.70 1.17
N ILE A 169 -2.26 -9.80 1.64
CA ILE A 169 -2.68 -8.60 0.90
C ILE A 169 -1.77 -7.44 1.31
N VAL A 170 -1.17 -6.78 0.32
CA VAL A 170 -0.45 -5.52 0.51
C VAL A 170 -1.39 -4.37 0.22
N CYS A 171 -1.47 -3.45 1.19
CA CYS A 171 -2.36 -2.31 1.18
C CYS A 171 -1.56 -1.01 1.25
N TRP A 172 -2.10 0.07 0.66
CA TRP A 172 -1.58 1.43 0.87
C TRP A 172 -2.54 2.21 1.76
N VAL A 173 -2.08 2.56 2.96
CA VAL A 173 -2.87 3.30 3.96
C VAL A 173 -2.52 4.78 3.89
N PRO A 174 -3.48 5.68 3.63
CA PRO A 174 -3.24 7.13 3.64
C PRO A 174 -2.69 7.60 4.99
N GLU A 175 -1.83 8.62 4.99
CA GLU A 175 -1.19 9.14 6.23
C GLU A 175 -2.23 9.53 7.29
N ALA A 176 -3.36 10.11 6.86
CA ALA A 176 -4.46 10.50 7.74
C ALA A 176 -5.14 9.33 8.48
N MET A 177 -4.90 8.09 8.06
CA MET A 177 -5.43 6.87 8.67
C MET A 177 -4.39 6.05 9.44
N VAL A 178 -3.12 6.45 9.43
CA VAL A 178 -2.04 5.67 10.05
C VAL A 178 -2.26 5.49 11.55
N GLU A 179 -2.68 6.54 12.26
CA GLU A 179 -2.94 6.45 13.70
C GLU A 179 -4.11 5.49 14.00
N ILE A 180 -5.20 5.60 13.25
CA ILE A 180 -6.38 4.74 13.40
C ILE A 180 -6.06 3.27 13.07
N ALA A 181 -5.28 3.04 12.02
CA ALA A 181 -4.81 1.72 11.66
C ALA A 181 -3.86 1.16 12.73
N GLN A 182 -2.99 1.98 13.33
CA GLN A 182 -2.13 1.54 14.43
C GLN A 182 -2.94 1.12 15.66
N GLU A 183 -4.01 1.85 16.01
CA GLU A 183 -4.93 1.47 17.10
C GLU A 183 -5.53 0.07 16.89
N GLY A 184 -5.87 -0.28 15.64
CA GLY A 184 -6.35 -1.63 15.30
C GLY A 184 -5.27 -2.70 15.39
N ILE A 185 -4.08 -2.42 14.84
CA ILE A 185 -2.92 -3.34 14.90
C ILE A 185 -2.55 -3.66 16.34
N ASP A 186 -2.50 -2.65 17.22
CA ASP A 186 -2.15 -2.81 18.63
C ASP A 186 -3.18 -3.65 19.41
N ALA A 187 -4.40 -3.75 18.90
CA ALA A 187 -5.49 -4.54 19.48
C ALA A 187 -5.62 -5.95 18.88
N ASN A 188 -4.97 -6.23 17.75
CA ASN A 188 -5.08 -7.50 17.04
C ASN A 188 -4.40 -8.64 17.82
N PRO A 189 -5.13 -9.67 18.27
CA PRO A 189 -4.56 -10.70 19.15
C PRO A 189 -3.82 -11.82 18.42
N VAL A 190 -3.95 -11.90 17.09
CA VAL A 190 -3.41 -12.99 16.26
C VAL A 190 -2.24 -12.58 15.37
N ASP A 191 -1.84 -11.30 15.44
CA ASP A 191 -0.69 -10.75 14.74
C ASP A 191 -0.77 -10.98 13.21
N CYS A 192 -1.94 -10.79 12.61
CA CYS A 192 -2.19 -10.98 11.18
C CYS A 192 -2.11 -9.67 10.36
N ILE A 193 -1.88 -8.53 11.03
CA ILE A 193 -1.79 -7.20 10.42
C ILE A 193 -0.48 -6.51 10.81
N HIS A 194 0.31 -6.07 9.83
CA HIS A 194 1.63 -5.49 10.07
C HIS A 194 1.97 -4.32 9.17
N TRP A 195 2.70 -3.34 9.69
CA TRP A 195 3.35 -2.35 8.83
C TRP A 195 4.47 -2.97 8.01
N CYS A 196 4.41 -2.78 6.69
CA CYS A 196 5.47 -3.16 5.79
C CYS A 196 6.45 -2.00 5.59
N ASN A 197 7.75 -2.32 5.51
CA ASN A 197 8.75 -1.33 5.14
C ASN A 197 8.93 -1.34 3.62
N TRP A 198 8.71 -0.19 2.99
CA TRP A 198 9.01 0.08 1.58
C TRP A 198 10.38 -0.41 1.09
N ARG A 199 11.38 -0.56 1.96
CA ARG A 199 12.73 -1.03 1.60
C ARG A 199 12.89 -2.56 1.58
N LYS A 200 11.90 -3.30 2.06
CA LYS A 200 11.94 -4.76 2.21
C LYS A 200 11.09 -5.51 1.18
N LEU A 201 10.34 -4.77 0.36
CA LEU A 201 9.70 -5.26 -0.88
C LEU A 201 10.68 -5.14 -2.04
#